data_AF-A0A9E5BZ74-F1
#
_entry.id   AF-A0A9E5BZ74-F1
#
_cell.length_a   1.000
_cell.length_b   1.000
_cell.length_c   1.000
_cell.angle_alpha   90.00
_cell.angle_beta   90.00
_cell.angle_gamma   90.00
#
_symmetry.space_group_name_H-M   'P 1'
#
loop_
_entity.id
_entity.type
_entity.pdbx_description
1 polymer ?
#
loop_
_entity_poly.entity_id
_entity_poly.type
_entity_poly.pdbx_seq_one_letter_code
_entity_poly.pdbx_strand_id
1 'polypeptide(L)'
;SHREILTPREQEVLALLREGLTNPRIAERLSITLDGAKYHVSEILSKLGVSSREEAARWQASERPWWATAIAPLAWPWRRANVSWLATGVAGGCTLAAKISC
;
A
#
# COMPACT_ATOMS: atom_id res chain seq x y z
N SER A 1 -5.53 -12.99 1.32
CA SER A 1 -4.33 -12.94 0.49
C SER A 1 -4.64 -12.44 -0.94
N HIS A 2 -5.42 -11.37 -1.13
CA HIS A 2 -5.86 -10.94 -2.47
C HIS A 2 -4.72 -10.48 -3.41
N ARG A 3 -3.53 -10.15 -2.87
CA ARG A 3 -2.33 -9.83 -3.65
C ARG A 3 -1.86 -11.01 -4.52
N GLU A 4 -2.16 -12.25 -4.11
CA GLU A 4 -1.83 -13.46 -4.87
C GLU A 4 -2.82 -13.75 -6.02
N ILE A 5 -3.95 -13.05 -6.07
CA ILE A 5 -5.01 -13.28 -7.08
C ILE A 5 -4.77 -12.46 -8.36
N LEU A 6 -4.15 -11.28 -8.23
CA LEU A 6 -3.89 -10.40 -9.37
C LEU A 6 -2.60 -10.79 -10.09
N THR A 7 -2.69 -10.94 -11.40
CA THR A 7 -1.52 -11.16 -12.26
C THR A 7 -0.58 -9.94 -12.22
N PRO A 8 0.72 -10.10 -12.54
CA PRO A 8 1.67 -8.99 -12.54
C PRO A 8 1.20 -7.79 -13.37
N ARG A 9 0.59 -8.05 -14.53
CA ARG A 9 0.07 -6.99 -15.41
C ARG A 9 -1.11 -6.25 -14.81
N GLU A 10 -2.00 -6.96 -14.09
CA GLU A 10 -3.12 -6.35 -13.38
C GLU A 10 -2.66 -5.50 -12.20
N GLN A 11 -1.56 -5.88 -11.54
CA GLN A 11 -0.95 -5.08 -10.47
C GLN A 11 -0.40 -3.76 -11.01
N GLU A 12 0.24 -3.77 -12.19
CA GLU A 12 0.70 -2.54 -12.87
C GLU A 12 -0.48 -1.63 -13.21
N VAL A 13 -1.55 -2.18 -13.79
CA VAL A 13 -2.77 -1.41 -14.11
C VAL A 13 -3.39 -0.83 -12.84
N LEU A 14 -3.47 -1.61 -11.76
CA LEU A 14 -3.98 -1.15 -10.47
C LEU A 14 -3.12 -0.03 -9.88
N ALA A 15 -1.79 -0.10 -9.99
CA ALA A 15 -0.92 0.98 -9.55
C ALA A 15 -1.20 2.29 -10.30
N LEU A 16 -1.34 2.22 -11.63
CA LEU A 16 -1.67 3.39 -12.46
C LEU A 16 -3.09 3.94 -12.19
N LEU A 17 -4.05 3.08 -11.86
CA LEU A 17 -5.38 3.50 -11.42
C LEU A 17 -5.33 4.27 -10.10
N ARG A 18 -4.45 3.88 -9.16
CA ARG A 18 -4.25 4.57 -7.88
C ARG A 18 -3.63 5.95 -8.05
N GLU A 19 -2.83 6.14 -9.10
CA GLU A 19 -2.31 7.46 -9.50
C GLU A 19 -3.40 8.35 -10.13
N GLY A 20 -4.60 7.83 -10.37
CA GLY A 20 -5.71 8.57 -10.97
C GLY A 20 -5.63 8.67 -12.49
N LEU A 21 -4.82 7.84 -13.15
CA LEU A 21 -4.68 7.86 -14.61
C LEU A 21 -5.96 7.35 -15.30
N THR A 22 -6.24 7.91 -16.48
CA THR A 22 -7.37 7.48 -17.33
C THR A 22 -6.97 6.28 -18.19
N ASN A 23 -7.94 5.46 -18.60
CA ASN A 23 -7.68 4.27 -19.42
C ASN A 23 -6.83 4.53 -20.69
N PRO A 24 -6.99 5.66 -21.41
CA PRO A 24 -6.08 6.02 -22.51
C PRO A 24 -4.63 6.24 -22.06
N ARG A 25 -4.42 6.93 -20.94
CA ARG A 25 -3.07 7.15 -20.39
C ARG A 25 -2.42 5.87 -19.87
N ILE A 26 -3.23 4.97 -19.30
CA ILE A 26 -2.80 3.63 -18.90
C ILE A 26 -2.36 2.85 -20.14
N ALA A 27 -3.14 2.91 -21.22
CA ALA A 27 -2.84 2.25 -22.48
C ALA A 27 -1.52 2.77 -23.09
N GLU A 28 -1.32 4.09 -23.11
CA GLU A 28 -0.05 4.71 -23.55
C GLU A 28 1.14 4.26 -22.69
N ARG A 29 1.00 4.28 -21.36
CA ARG A 29 2.09 3.97 -20.44
C ARG A 29 2.51 2.51 -20.47
N LEU A 30 1.55 1.61 -20.67
CA LEU A 30 1.77 0.17 -20.76
C LEU A 30 1.99 -0.31 -22.21
N SER A 31 1.91 0.58 -23.20
CA SER A 31 1.99 0.26 -24.64
C SER A 31 0.99 -0.81 -25.09
N ILE A 32 -0.27 -0.71 -24.63
CA ILE A 32 -1.37 -1.61 -24.98
C ILE A 32 -2.49 -0.84 -25.70
N THR A 33 -3.44 -1.55 -26.28
CA THR A 33 -4.64 -0.93 -26.86
C THR A 33 -5.58 -0.41 -25.76
N LEU A 34 -6.40 0.58 -26.10
CA LEU A 34 -7.41 1.13 -25.18
C LEU A 34 -8.38 0.03 -24.69
N ASP A 35 -8.77 -0.88 -25.58
CA ASP A 35 -9.66 -1.97 -25.21
C ASP A 35 -8.98 -3.03 -24.34
N GLY A 36 -7.68 -3.28 -24.54
CA GLY A 36 -6.88 -4.07 -23.61
C GLY A 36 -6.84 -3.46 -22.21
N ALA A 37 -6.66 -2.13 -22.11
CA ALA A 37 -6.71 -1.44 -20.83
C ALA A 37 -8.09 -1.57 -20.15
N LYS A 38 -9.19 -1.39 -20.89
CA LYS A 38 -10.56 -1.58 -20.37
C LYS A 38 -10.80 -3.01 -19.90
N TYR A 39 -10.32 -4.00 -20.66
CA TYR A 39 -10.42 -5.41 -20.31
C TYR A 39 -9.72 -5.70 -18.98
N HIS A 40 -8.46 -5.26 -18.83
CA HIS A 40 -7.73 -5.42 -17.57
C HIS A 40 -8.42 -4.73 -16.39
N VAL A 41 -8.99 -3.54 -16.58
CA VAL A 41 -9.77 -2.86 -15.53
C VAL A 41 -10.97 -3.72 -15.13
N SER A 42 -11.73 -4.26 -16.08
CA SER A 42 -12.89 -5.11 -15.80
C SER A 42 -12.52 -6.38 -15.03
N GLU A 43 -11.45 -7.06 -15.43
CA GLU A 43 -10.93 -8.23 -14.72
C GLU A 43 -10.51 -7.90 -13.29
N ILE A 44 -9.83 -6.76 -13.09
CA ILE A 44 -9.44 -6.28 -11.76
C ILE A 44 -10.68 -6.02 -10.89
N LEU A 45 -11.70 -5.33 -11.42
CA LEU A 45 -12.94 -5.06 -10.69
C LEU A 45 -13.63 -6.37 -10.26
N SER A 46 -13.70 -7.34 -11.18
CA SER A 46 -14.27 -8.67 -10.94
C SER A 46 -13.50 -9.42 -9.84
N LYS A 47 -12.16 -9.47 -9.94
CA LYS A 47 -11.29 -10.17 -8.98
C LYS A 47 -11.26 -9.53 -7.60
N LEU A 48 -11.36 -8.20 -7.54
CA LEU A 48 -11.41 -7.45 -6.28
C LEU A 48 -12.82 -7.39 -5.68
N GLY A 49 -13.86 -7.77 -6.44
CA GLY A 49 -15.26 -7.70 -6.01
C GLY A 49 -15.75 -6.27 -5.80
N VAL A 50 -15.15 -5.29 -6.48
CA VAL A 50 -15.50 -3.87 -6.38
C VAL A 50 -16.27 -3.43 -7.61
N SER A 51 -17.16 -2.47 -7.42
CA SER A 51 -18.13 -2.08 -8.45
C SER A 51 -17.70 -0.85 -9.25
N SER A 52 -16.79 -0.06 -8.70
CA SER A 52 -16.32 1.18 -9.33
C SER A 52 -14.80 1.28 -9.42
N ARG A 53 -14.32 2.02 -10.42
CA ARG A 53 -12.89 2.31 -10.58
C ARG A 53 -12.34 3.11 -9.39
N GLU A 54 -13.17 3.94 -8.76
CA GLU A 54 -12.82 4.75 -7.60
C GLU A 54 -12.67 3.87 -6.35
N GLU A 55 -13.50 2.84 -6.20
CA GLU A 55 -13.31 1.79 -5.19
C GLU A 55 -12.02 1.02 -5.43
N ALA A 56 -11.74 0.62 -6.68
CA ALA A 56 -10.50 -0.05 -7.03
C ALA A 56 -9.26 0.82 -6.73
N ALA A 57 -9.31 2.12 -7.03
CA ALA A 57 -8.22 3.06 -6.74
C ALA A 57 -8.00 3.28 -5.23
N ARG A 58 -9.06 3.16 -4.42
CA ARG A 58 -8.96 3.23 -2.94
C ARG A 58 -8.67 1.89 -2.29
N TRP A 59 -8.74 0.80 -3.06
CA TRP A 59 -8.55 -0.54 -2.54
C TRP A 59 -7.13 -0.70 -2.00
N GLN A 60 -7.03 -1.14 -0.74
CA GLN A 60 -5.76 -1.42 -0.08
C GLN A 60 -5.76 -2.87 0.34
N ALA A 61 -4.72 -3.61 -0.07
CA ALA A 61 -4.42 -4.90 0.49
C ALA A 61 -4.12 -4.70 1.99
N SER A 62 -5.07 -5.06 2.85
CA SER A 62 -4.92 -4.99 4.30
C SER A 62 -3.99 -6.11 4.79
N GLU A 63 -2.71 -5.99 4.49
CA GLU A 63 -1.67 -6.73 5.18
C GLU A 63 -1.36 -5.97 6.48
N ARG A 64 -2.30 -6.00 7.43
CA ARG A 64 -1.91 -5.71 8.82
C ARG A 64 -1.31 -7.00 9.34
N PRO A 65 0.02 -7.13 9.42
CA PRO A 65 0.57 -8.28 10.10
C PRO A 65 0.06 -8.23 11.54
N TRP A 66 -0.32 -9.37 12.10
CA TRP A 66 -0.85 -9.48 13.45
C TRP A 66 0.05 -8.79 14.49
N TRP A 67 1.37 -8.77 14.26
CA TRP A 67 2.33 -8.09 15.13
C TRP A 67 2.07 -6.58 15.16
N ALA A 68 1.70 -5.95 14.05
CA ALA A 68 1.45 -4.51 13.99
C ALA A 68 0.27 -4.08 14.89
N THR A 69 -0.66 -4.98 15.20
CA THR A 69 -1.68 -4.76 16.24
C THR A 69 -1.21 -5.18 17.63
N ALA A 70 -0.44 -6.25 17.72
CA ALA A 70 0.02 -6.79 19.00
C ALA A 70 1.00 -5.86 19.74
N ILE A 71 1.87 -5.13 19.01
CA ILE A 71 2.85 -4.20 19.60
C ILE A 71 2.50 -2.71 19.43
N ALA A 72 1.40 -2.36 18.75
CA ALA A 72 0.89 -0.98 18.68
C ALA A 72 0.69 -0.31 20.06
N PRO A 73 0.15 -0.97 21.10
CA PRO A 73 0.06 -0.37 22.44
C PRO A 73 1.44 -0.13 23.09
N LEU A 74 2.50 -0.84 22.68
CA LEU A 74 3.87 -0.60 23.14
C LEU A 74 4.55 0.56 22.38
N ALA A 75 4.14 0.86 21.15
CA ALA A 75 4.63 1.98 20.35
C ALA A 75 3.85 3.30 20.57
N TRP A 76 2.67 3.23 21.20
CA TRP A 76 1.79 4.38 21.50
C TRP A 76 2.43 5.50 22.35
N PRO A 77 3.31 5.24 23.34
CA PRO A 77 3.87 6.33 24.15
C PRO A 77 4.80 7.28 23.40
N TRP A 78 5.42 6.84 22.29
CA TRP A 78 6.50 7.59 21.63
C TRP A 78 6.05 8.35 20.36
N ARG A 79 4.84 8.11 19.85
CA ARG A 79 4.35 8.74 18.60
C ARG A 79 3.76 10.15 18.78
N ARG A 80 3.46 10.56 20.03
CA ARG A 80 3.05 11.93 20.42
C ARG A 80 4.13 12.68 21.21
N ALA A 81 5.33 12.12 21.35
CA ALA A 81 6.41 12.73 22.09
C ALA A 81 7.16 13.78 21.25
N ASN A 82 6.48 14.85 20.85
CA ASN A 82 7.16 16.13 20.60
C ASN A 82 7.39 16.78 21.97
N VAL A 83 8.19 16.12 22.82
CA VAL A 83 8.49 16.62 24.16
C VAL A 83 9.79 17.40 24.06
N SER A 84 9.65 18.72 24.08
CA SER A 84 10.71 19.67 24.35
C SER A 84 11.41 19.31 25.66
N TRP A 85 12.45 18.48 25.60
CA TRP A 85 13.41 18.26 26.68
C TRP A 85 14.83 18.32 26.11
N LEU A 86 15.29 19.55 25.84
CA LEU A 86 16.69 19.87 26.11
C LEU A 86 16.72 20.66 27.42
N ALA A 87 16.51 19.96 28.52
CA ALA A 87 16.89 20.43 29.83
C ALA A 87 17.59 19.28 30.57
N THR A 88 18.93 19.33 30.49
CA THR A 88 19.92 18.61 31.32
C THR A 88 20.06 17.11 31.07
N GLY A 89 21.27 16.73 30.65
CA GLY A 89 21.57 15.46 30.02
C GLY A 89 21.78 14.27 30.96
N VAL A 90 21.69 13.08 30.36
CA VAL A 90 22.61 11.97 30.59
C VAL A 90 22.68 11.20 29.27
N ALA A 91 23.90 10.91 28.81
CA ALA A 91 24.17 10.09 27.64
C ALA A 91 23.73 8.63 27.88
N GLY A 92 23.14 7.99 26.86
CA GLY A 92 22.82 6.56 26.91
C GLY A 92 21.99 6.14 25.70
N GLY A 93 22.68 5.91 24.58
CA GLY A 93 22.05 5.40 23.36
C GLY A 93 21.55 3.95 23.51
N CYS A 94 20.59 3.59 22.67
CA CYS A 94 20.46 2.23 22.18
C CYS A 94 19.68 2.26 20.85
N THR A 95 20.42 2.34 19.74
CA THR A 95 19.92 2.05 18.39
C THR A 95 19.62 0.56 18.31
N LEU A 96 18.36 0.16 18.45
CA LEU A 96 17.98 -1.23 18.20
C LEU A 96 17.83 -1.42 16.69
N ALA A 97 18.93 -1.90 16.10
CA ALA A 97 19.01 -2.40 14.74
C ALA A 97 17.94 -3.47 14.51
N ALA A 98 17.25 -3.32 13.38
CA ALA A 98 16.39 -4.34 12.80
C ALA A 98 17.17 -5.65 12.61
N LYS A 99 16.69 -6.72 13.23
CA LYS A 99 16.96 -8.09 12.77
C LYS A 99 15.70 -8.59 12.05
N ILE A 100 15.76 -8.51 10.74
CA ILE A 100 14.98 -9.33 9.81
C ILE A 100 15.51 -10.76 9.96
N SER A 101 14.63 -11.72 10.24
CA SER A 101 14.89 -13.13 9.93
C SER A 101 13.58 -13.88 9.77
N CYS A 102 13.39 -14.41 8.56
CA CYS A 102 12.37 -15.35 8.03
C CYS A 102 10.88 -14.97 8.15
#